data_AF-A0A4S4NWR6-F1
#
_entry.id   AF-A0A4S4NWR6-F1
#
_cell.length_a   1.000
_cell.length_b   1.000
_cell.length_c   1.000
_cell.angle_alpha   90.00
_cell.angle_beta   90.00
_cell.angle_gamma   90.00
#
_symmetry.space_group_name_H-M   'P 1'
#
loop_
_entity.id
_entity.type
_entity.pdbx_description
1 polymer ?
#
loop_
_entity_poly.entity_id
_entity_poly.type
_entity_poly.pdbx_seq_one_letter_code
_entity_poly.pdbx_strand_id
1 'polypeptide(L)'
;MRYLIITLLPLFLLACTKEEVQPECPTGIGVGDLLTLPDDSALTLVRINDNRCPCDVQCFWAGYLQAVLTDGDTTLTVSDVHVADSLGIVDVVYYRGFPIAIDSVVLLTDECRHPYRQDEYCVTFTFEDRE
;
A
#
# COMPACT_ATOMS: atom_id res chain seq x y z
N MET A 1 21.64 -42.04 36.86
CA MET A 1 20.69 -41.82 35.74
C MET A 1 20.46 -40.33 35.60
N ARG A 2 21.32 -39.61 34.87
CA ARG A 2 21.40 -38.13 34.93
C ARG A 2 21.78 -37.47 33.59
N TYR A 3 21.54 -38.12 32.46
CA TYR A 3 21.99 -37.63 31.14
C TYR A 3 21.04 -38.01 29.97
N LEU A 4 19.75 -37.69 30.07
CA LEU A 4 18.78 -38.03 29.00
C LEU A 4 17.80 -36.90 28.64
N ILE A 5 18.12 -35.64 28.97
CA ILE A 5 17.25 -34.47 28.69
C ILE A 5 18.07 -33.27 28.13
N ILE A 6 19.11 -33.54 27.33
CA ILE A 6 19.95 -32.45 26.74
C ILE A 6 19.97 -32.50 25.19
N THR A 7 19.34 -33.48 24.57
CA THR A 7 19.45 -33.74 23.11
C THR A 7 18.20 -33.43 22.27
N LEU A 8 17.11 -32.97 22.87
CA LEU A 8 16.07 -32.19 22.20
C LEU A 8 16.17 -30.80 22.84
N LEU A 9 16.64 -29.73 22.20
CA LEU A 9 15.75 -28.92 21.36
C LEU A 9 16.52 -27.77 20.64
N PRO A 10 17.74 -27.93 20.09
CA PRO A 10 18.33 -26.89 19.23
C PRO A 10 17.62 -26.78 17.86
N LEU A 11 16.52 -27.51 17.64
CA LEU A 11 15.75 -27.59 16.40
C LEU A 11 14.82 -26.40 16.13
N PHE A 12 14.70 -25.43 17.04
CA PHE A 12 13.82 -24.26 16.86
C PHE A 12 14.48 -23.03 16.21
N LEU A 13 15.78 -23.07 15.89
CA LEU A 13 16.47 -21.91 15.30
C LEU A 13 16.52 -21.91 13.75
N LEU A 14 15.87 -22.89 13.11
CA LEU A 14 15.66 -22.92 11.65
C LEU A 14 14.21 -22.60 11.29
N ALA A 15 13.59 -21.67 12.01
CA ALA A 15 12.41 -20.97 11.50
C ALA A 15 12.86 -20.10 10.33
N CYS A 16 12.99 -20.73 9.17
CA CYS A 16 13.19 -20.06 7.89
C CYS A 16 11.95 -19.21 7.66
N THR A 17 12.08 -17.89 7.84
CA THR A 17 11.04 -16.94 7.43
C THR A 17 10.88 -17.14 5.93
N LYS A 18 9.71 -17.65 5.52
CA LYS A 18 9.31 -17.71 4.12
C LYS A 18 9.36 -16.28 3.60
N GLU A 19 10.42 -15.94 2.88
CA GLU A 19 10.53 -14.70 2.13
C GLU A 19 9.49 -14.84 1.01
N GLU A 20 8.29 -14.29 1.26
CA GLU A 20 7.29 -14.20 0.24
C GLU A 20 7.84 -13.24 -0.81
N VAL A 21 8.26 -13.80 -1.94
CA VAL A 21 8.63 -13.04 -3.13
C VAL A 21 7.39 -12.28 -3.54
N GLN A 22 7.28 -11.03 -3.09
CA GLN A 22 6.24 -10.13 -3.54
C GLN A 22 6.43 -9.96 -5.05
N PRO A 23 5.34 -10.00 -5.83
CA PRO A 23 5.44 -9.69 -7.25
C PRO A 23 6.10 -8.30 -7.41
N GLU A 24 7.01 -8.18 -8.38
CA GLU A 24 7.91 -7.03 -8.44
C GLU A 24 7.12 -5.72 -8.68
N CYS A 25 7.31 -4.73 -7.81
CA CYS A 25 6.81 -3.36 -7.95
C CYS A 25 7.99 -2.43 -8.29
N PRO A 26 8.52 -2.46 -9.54
CA PRO A 26 9.85 -1.92 -9.84
C PRO A 26 9.94 -0.40 -9.74
N THR A 27 8.82 0.32 -9.85
CA THR A 27 8.78 1.79 -9.91
C THR A 27 7.90 2.42 -8.84
N GLY A 28 7.20 1.61 -8.04
CA GLY A 28 6.27 2.07 -7.02
C GLY A 28 6.56 1.46 -5.67
N ILE A 29 5.57 1.52 -4.79
CA ILE A 29 5.61 0.90 -3.47
C ILE A 29 4.38 0.02 -3.24
N GLY A 30 4.58 -1.10 -2.55
CA GLY A 30 3.53 -1.98 -2.09
C GLY A 30 3.05 -1.64 -0.68
N VAL A 31 2.02 -2.34 -0.21
CA VAL A 31 1.57 -2.21 1.18
C VAL A 31 2.64 -2.77 2.12
N GLY A 32 3.10 -1.93 3.06
CA GLY A 32 4.20 -2.19 3.99
C GLY A 32 5.47 -1.41 3.67
N ASP A 33 5.59 -0.87 2.45
CA ASP A 33 6.78 -0.14 2.00
C ASP A 33 6.74 1.34 2.39
N LEU A 34 7.90 1.98 2.28
CA LEU A 34 8.11 3.40 2.62
C LEU A 34 8.04 4.28 1.36
N LEU A 35 7.20 5.30 1.41
CA LEU A 35 7.23 6.48 0.55
C LEU A 35 8.21 7.50 1.13
N THR A 36 9.39 7.61 0.53
CA THR A 36 10.37 8.65 0.90
C THR A 36 10.01 9.98 0.23
N LEU A 37 9.91 11.03 1.03
CA LEU A 37 9.63 12.40 0.62
C LEU A 37 10.93 13.15 0.24
N PRO A 38 10.83 14.31 -0.44
CA PRO A 38 12.02 15.07 -0.85
C PRO A 38 12.92 15.57 0.28
N ASP A 39 12.44 15.58 1.53
CA ASP A 39 13.22 15.95 2.72
C ASP A 39 13.75 14.73 3.51
N ASP A 40 13.80 13.56 2.87
CA ASP A 40 14.21 12.27 3.43
C ASP A 40 13.31 11.72 4.56
N SER A 41 12.19 12.39 4.89
CA SER A 41 11.17 11.79 5.75
C SER A 41 10.39 10.72 5.00
N ALA A 42 9.76 9.80 5.74
CA ALA A 42 9.10 8.65 5.14
C ALA A 42 7.70 8.44 5.70
N LEU A 43 6.79 8.04 4.82
CA LEU A 43 5.46 7.55 5.17
C LEU A 43 5.36 6.07 4.79
N THR A 44 4.73 5.25 5.63
CA THR A 44 4.46 3.85 5.29
C THR A 44 3.12 3.75 4.58
N LEU A 45 3.06 3.03 3.45
CA LEU A 45 1.80 2.64 2.83
C LEU A 45 1.19 1.48 3.60
N VAL A 46 0.17 1.74 4.41
CA VAL A 46 -0.38 0.71 5.32
C VAL A 46 -1.62 0.01 4.75
N ARG A 47 -2.30 0.63 3.79
CA ARG A 47 -3.52 0.07 3.20
C ARG A 47 -3.90 0.74 1.89
N ILE A 48 -4.51 -0.04 1.01
CA ILE A 48 -5.30 0.43 -0.13
C ILE A 48 -6.77 0.12 0.10
N ASN A 49 -7.62 1.15 0.01
CA ASN A 49 -9.08 1.00 -0.04
C ASN A 49 -9.52 1.17 -1.51
N ASP A 50 -9.78 0.06 -2.18
CA ASP A 50 -10.19 0.05 -3.58
C ASP A 50 -11.71 -0.06 -3.67
N ASN A 51 -12.37 1.05 -4.01
CA ASN A 51 -13.80 1.13 -4.26
C ASN A 51 -14.09 1.28 -5.76
N ARG A 52 -13.12 0.95 -6.63
CA ARG A 52 -13.32 0.98 -8.08
C ARG A 52 -14.29 -0.11 -8.50
N CYS A 53 -14.92 0.09 -9.65
CA CYS A 53 -15.83 -0.89 -10.22
C CYS A 53 -15.10 -2.22 -10.48
N PRO A 54 -15.65 -3.38 -10.06
CA PRO A 54 -15.09 -4.68 -10.41
C PRO A 54 -15.02 -4.88 -11.92
N CYS A 55 -13.94 -5.50 -12.40
CA CYS A 55 -13.65 -5.68 -13.83
C CYS A 55 -14.70 -6.47 -14.63
N ASP A 56 -15.50 -7.31 -13.98
CA ASP A 56 -16.56 -8.12 -14.63
C ASP A 56 -17.98 -7.54 -14.43
N VAL A 57 -18.10 -6.31 -13.94
CA VAL A 57 -19.38 -5.66 -13.63
C VAL A 57 -19.48 -4.32 -14.35
N GLN A 58 -20.67 -4.00 -14.85
CA GLN A 58 -20.96 -2.65 -15.34
C GLN A 58 -21.51 -1.79 -14.20
N CYS A 59 -20.70 -0.86 -13.72
CA CYS A 59 -21.13 0.11 -12.71
C CYS A 59 -21.59 1.42 -13.37
N PHE A 60 -22.52 2.12 -12.73
CA PHE A 60 -22.90 3.48 -13.12
C PHE A 60 -21.78 4.50 -12.85
N TRP A 61 -20.90 4.21 -11.91
CA TRP A 61 -19.78 5.06 -11.49
C TRP A 61 -18.50 4.22 -11.48
N ALA A 62 -17.38 4.80 -11.92
CA ALA A 62 -16.09 4.10 -11.96
C ALA A 62 -15.53 3.78 -10.56
N GLY A 63 -15.98 4.50 -9.53
CA GLY A 63 -15.46 4.40 -8.17
C GLY A 63 -14.15 5.17 -8.00
N TYR A 64 -13.42 4.87 -6.92
CA TYR A 64 -12.16 5.51 -6.58
C TYR A 64 -11.29 4.55 -5.75
N LEU A 65 -10.00 4.83 -5.66
CA LEU A 65 -9.04 4.14 -4.84
C LEU A 65 -8.38 5.13 -3.88
N GLN A 66 -8.19 4.71 -2.63
CA GLN A 66 -7.47 5.50 -1.63
C GLN A 66 -6.26 4.75 -1.10
N ALA A 67 -5.12 5.44 -1.07
CA ALA A 67 -3.93 5.01 -0.35
C ALA A 67 -3.90 5.62 1.05
N VAL A 68 -3.71 4.77 2.06
CA VAL A 68 -3.57 5.18 3.46
C VAL A 68 -2.10 5.18 3.82
N LEU A 69 -1.56 6.37 4.12
CA LEU A 69 -0.16 6.59 4.45
C LEU A 69 -0.03 7.00 5.92
N THR A 70 1.07 6.63 6.60
CA THR A 70 1.32 7.09 7.98
C THR A 70 2.81 7.17 8.33
N ASP A 71 3.18 8.12 9.18
CA ASP A 71 4.49 8.19 9.85
C ASP A 71 4.47 7.56 11.26
N GLY A 72 3.33 7.02 11.70
CA GLY A 72 3.09 6.51 13.05
C GLY A 72 2.27 7.46 13.94
N ASP A 73 2.32 8.77 13.70
CA ASP A 73 1.60 9.79 14.48
C ASP A 73 0.44 10.42 13.67
N THR A 74 0.64 10.59 12.37
CA THR A 74 -0.27 11.18 11.41
C THR A 74 -0.70 10.11 10.41
N THR A 75 -2.00 10.06 10.09
CA THR A 75 -2.54 9.23 9.01
C THR A 75 -3.09 10.12 7.91
N LEU A 76 -2.66 9.87 6.68
CA LEU A 76 -3.12 10.55 5.47
C LEU A 76 -3.91 9.56 4.62
N THR A 77 -4.94 10.07 3.93
CA THR A 77 -5.70 9.29 2.94
C THR A 77 -5.66 10.06 1.63
N VAL A 78 -4.97 9.50 0.63
CA VAL A 78 -4.78 10.11 -0.70
C VAL A 78 -5.65 9.36 -1.70
N SER A 79 -6.45 10.09 -2.48
CA SER A 79 -7.36 9.51 -3.49
C SER A 79 -6.75 9.54 -4.89
N ASP A 80 -7.05 8.56 -5.74
CA ASP A 80 -6.66 8.56 -7.16
C ASP A 80 -7.55 9.46 -8.03
N VAL A 81 -8.74 9.81 -7.54
CA VAL A 81 -9.70 10.70 -8.19
C VAL A 81 -10.00 11.88 -7.29
N HIS A 82 -10.07 13.07 -7.89
CA HIS A 82 -10.61 14.26 -7.24
C HIS A 82 -12.11 14.09 -7.01
N VAL A 83 -12.52 13.88 -5.76
CA VAL A 83 -13.93 13.81 -5.40
C VAL A 83 -14.27 15.10 -4.65
N ALA A 84 -14.68 16.12 -5.41
CA ALA A 84 -15.24 17.35 -4.86
C ALA A 84 -16.63 17.09 -4.25
N ASP A 85 -16.70 16.33 -3.17
CA ASP A 85 -17.92 16.14 -2.42
C ASP A 85 -17.74 16.51 -0.94
N SER A 86 -18.88 16.61 -0.26
CA SER A 86 -19.01 17.00 1.15
C SER A 86 -18.30 16.05 2.14
N LEU A 87 -17.67 14.96 1.66
CA LEU A 87 -16.98 13.96 2.46
C LEU A 87 -15.47 14.21 2.60
N GLY A 88 -14.91 15.21 1.89
CA GLY A 88 -13.52 15.66 2.08
C GLY A 88 -12.46 14.75 1.46
N ILE A 89 -12.78 14.05 0.37
CA ILE A 89 -11.84 13.21 -0.36
C ILE A 89 -11.02 14.10 -1.30
N VAL A 90 -9.72 14.27 -1.00
CA VAL A 90 -8.80 15.09 -1.79
C VAL A 90 -7.83 14.19 -2.55
N ASP A 91 -7.62 14.48 -3.83
CA ASP A 91 -6.64 13.82 -4.70
C ASP A 91 -5.19 14.25 -4.41
N VAL A 92 -5.04 15.45 -3.84
CA VAL A 92 -3.76 15.99 -3.37
C VAL A 92 -3.83 16.26 -1.87
N VAL A 93 -2.94 15.67 -1.09
CA VAL A 93 -2.82 15.92 0.35
C VAL A 93 -1.47 16.57 0.64
N TYR A 94 -1.45 17.65 1.42
CA TYR A 94 -0.21 18.27 1.85
C TYR A 94 0.29 17.67 3.16
N TYR A 95 1.53 17.22 3.18
CA TYR A 95 2.21 16.78 4.39
C TYR A 95 3.60 17.42 4.45
N ARG A 96 3.86 18.13 5.57
CA ARG A 96 5.10 18.88 5.79
C ARG A 96 5.48 19.85 4.65
N GLY A 97 4.46 20.36 3.95
CA GLY A 97 4.63 21.31 2.83
C GLY A 97 4.81 20.66 1.46
N PHE A 98 4.84 19.32 1.37
CA PHE A 98 4.87 18.60 0.10
C PHE A 98 3.46 18.19 -0.32
N PRO A 99 3.01 18.51 -1.54
CA PRO A 99 1.81 17.88 -2.08
C PRO A 99 2.11 16.40 -2.30
N ILE A 100 1.14 15.54 -2.05
CA ILE A 100 1.24 14.10 -2.27
C ILE A 100 -0.02 13.70 -3.04
N ALA A 101 0.17 13.15 -4.23
CA ALA A 101 -0.90 12.61 -5.06
C ALA A 101 -0.54 11.21 -5.56
N ILE A 102 -1.55 10.36 -5.78
CA ILE A 102 -1.34 9.07 -6.44
C ILE A 102 -1.02 9.32 -7.91
N ASP A 103 0.15 8.91 -8.35
CA ASP A 103 0.57 9.04 -9.74
C ASP A 103 -0.06 7.94 -10.61
N SER A 104 0.16 6.68 -10.23
CA SER A 104 -0.43 5.53 -10.89
C SER A 104 -0.65 4.37 -9.91
N VAL A 105 -1.55 3.44 -10.28
CA VAL A 105 -1.79 2.19 -9.56
C VAL A 105 -1.77 1.04 -10.54
N VAL A 106 -0.90 0.07 -10.30
CA VAL A 106 -0.79 -1.17 -11.07
C VAL A 106 -1.18 -2.35 -10.17
N LEU A 107 -2.00 -3.25 -10.70
CA LEU A 107 -2.26 -4.54 -10.06
C LEU A 107 -1.21 -5.53 -10.51
N LEU A 108 -0.63 -6.23 -9.55
CA LEU A 108 0.41 -7.25 -9.75
C LEU A 108 -0.18 -8.63 -10.06
N THR A 109 -1.40 -8.63 -10.59
CA THR A 109 -2.18 -9.81 -10.94
C THR A 109 -3.00 -9.52 -12.19
N ASP A 110 -3.16 -10.53 -13.04
CA ASP A 110 -4.04 -10.49 -14.20
C ASP A 110 -5.43 -11.05 -13.90
N GLU A 111 -5.65 -11.57 -12.68
CA GLU A 111 -6.93 -12.15 -12.28
C GLU A 111 -7.95 -11.05 -11.95
N CYS A 112 -9.12 -11.10 -12.58
CA CYS A 112 -10.27 -10.29 -12.15
C CYS A 112 -10.85 -10.85 -10.84
N ARG A 113 -10.31 -10.44 -9.70
CA ARG A 113 -10.78 -10.84 -8.36
C ARG A 113 -10.99 -9.62 -7.49
N HIS A 114 -12.24 -9.20 -7.33
CA HIS A 114 -12.57 -8.10 -6.43
C HIS A 114 -13.25 -8.63 -5.16
N PRO A 115 -12.79 -8.27 -3.95
CA PRO A 115 -11.66 -7.36 -3.67
C PRO A 115 -10.28 -8.01 -3.94
N TYR A 116 -9.32 -7.20 -4.41
CA TYR A 116 -7.93 -7.64 -4.55
C TYR A 116 -7.24 -7.68 -3.19
N ARG A 117 -6.18 -8.48 -3.07
CA ARG A 117 -5.37 -8.51 -1.86
C ARG A 117 -4.45 -7.29 -1.80
N GLN A 118 -4.08 -6.91 -0.58
CA GLN A 118 -3.26 -5.71 -0.34
C GLN A 118 -1.85 -5.81 -0.95
N ASP A 119 -1.29 -7.03 -1.02
CA ASP A 119 0.01 -7.33 -1.62
C ASP A 119 -0.01 -7.37 -3.15
N GLU A 120 -1.16 -7.10 -3.78
CA GLU A 120 -1.29 -7.03 -5.24
C GLU A 120 -1.26 -5.61 -5.78
N TYR A 121 -1.12 -4.60 -4.94
CA TYR A 121 -1.08 -3.21 -5.36
C TYR A 121 0.36 -2.70 -5.44
N CYS A 122 0.69 -2.06 -6.56
CA CYS A 122 1.89 -1.29 -6.76
C CYS A 122 1.49 0.16 -7.07
N VAL A 123 1.87 1.09 -6.19
CA VAL A 123 1.42 2.49 -6.27
C VAL A 123 2.62 3.41 -6.47
N THR A 124 2.53 4.32 -7.43
CA THR A 124 3.47 5.44 -7.57
C THR A 124 2.82 6.71 -7.04
N PHE A 125 3.64 7.61 -6.48
CA PHE A 125 3.20 8.91 -5.98
C PHE A 125 3.99 10.02 -6.67
N THR A 126 3.36 11.18 -6.79
CA THR A 126 4.01 12.43 -7.23
C THR A 126 3.98 13.47 -6.12
N PHE A 127 4.99 14.33 -6.13
CA PHE A 127 5.15 15.46 -5.22
C PHE A 127 5.04 16.83 -5.90
N GLU A 128 4.46 16.82 -7.10
CA GLU A 128 4.16 18.03 -7.88
C GLU A 128 2.68 18.38 -7.75
N ASP A 129 2.36 19.67 -7.73
CA ASP A 129 0.97 20.11 -7.81
C ASP A 129 0.41 19.71 -9.19
N ARG A 130 -0.74 19.03 -9.20
CA ARG A 130 -1.48 18.74 -10.43
C ARG A 130 -2.36 19.96 -10.74
N GLU A 131 -1.86 20.83 -11.64
CA GLU A 131 -2.64 21.94 -12.23
C GLU A 131 -3.77 21.47 -13.13
#